data_AF-A0A5D2T8K7-F1
#
_entry.id   AF-A0A5D2T8K7-F1
#
_cell.length_a   1.000
_cell.length_b   1.000
_cell.length_c   1.000
_cell.angle_alpha   90.00
_cell.angle_beta   90.00
_cell.angle_gamma   90.00
#
_symmetry.space_group_name_H-M   'P 1'
#
loop_
_entity.id
_entity.type
_entity.pdbx_description
1 polymer ?
#
loop_
_entity_poly.entity_id
_entity_poly.type
_entity_poly.pdbx_seq_one_letter_code
_entity_poly.pdbx_strand_id
1 'polypeptide(L)'
;MESQFVPSRRMDIYDPIQQIGMWGESFNANSNLHASVSMIAEMDNKISKESETASHEMLAPSNKYEQEATKRIDKIQRRLAQNREAARKSRLRKKAYVQQLENSRLKLIQLEQELVQMKQQGVYMGGGLVGGNLGFSAPVKSGIAAFETEYARWMDKQSKQICGLRAALNAEISDTDLQMLVETGMKHYSELFRMKSTAAKSDVFYVMSGMWKTSAEQFFSWIGGFRPSELLKVLLPQLDSLTEQQFFEVCNLKQSCQQAEDALSQGMEKLREIVSVTVADGQLGEGSYSSQVTTAMEKVEALVSFVNQADHIRQETLQQMSRILTIRQTARGLLALGEYFERLRALSSLWATCAREPA
;
A
#
# COMPACT_ATOMS: atom_id res chain seq x y z
N MET A 1 -25.03 -73.01 15.48
CA MET A 1 -23.77 -72.28 15.20
C MET A 1 -24.16 -70.90 14.74
N GLU A 2 -23.74 -69.88 15.49
CA GLU A 2 -24.17 -68.50 15.30
C GLU A 2 -23.26 -67.79 14.28
N SER A 3 -23.85 -66.95 13.43
CA SER A 3 -23.11 -66.10 12.49
C SER A 3 -22.69 -64.80 13.18
N GLN A 4 -21.41 -64.65 13.53
CA GLN A 4 -20.89 -63.37 14.02
C GLN A 4 -20.58 -62.41 12.87
N PHE A 5 -21.35 -61.34 12.76
CA PHE A 5 -20.97 -60.13 12.01
C PHE A 5 -19.85 -59.40 12.78
N VAL A 6 -18.77 -59.06 12.08
CA VAL A 6 -17.71 -58.17 12.60
C VAL A 6 -17.84 -56.81 11.89
N PRO A 7 -18.14 -55.70 12.59
CA PRO A 7 -18.16 -54.38 11.98
C PRO A 7 -16.74 -53.83 11.82
N SER A 8 -16.44 -53.27 10.65
CA SER A 8 -15.16 -52.60 10.38
C SER A 8 -14.98 -51.36 11.27
N ARG A 9 -13.79 -51.15 11.82
CA ARG A 9 -13.48 -50.05 12.73
C ARG A 9 -13.07 -48.78 11.96
N ARG A 10 -13.74 -47.68 12.32
CA ARG A 10 -13.35 -46.26 12.18
C ARG A 10 -12.49 -45.87 10.97
N MET A 11 -13.16 -45.18 10.06
CA MET A 11 -12.59 -44.19 9.16
C MET A 11 -12.31 -42.93 10.01
N ASP A 12 -11.05 -42.52 10.17
CA ASP A 12 -10.71 -41.25 10.83
C ASP A 12 -11.08 -40.10 9.89
N ILE A 13 -12.12 -39.35 10.28
CA ILE A 13 -12.61 -38.20 9.54
C ILE A 13 -11.67 -37.03 9.81
N TYR A 14 -11.00 -36.55 8.76
CA TYR A 14 -10.22 -35.32 8.78
C TYR A 14 -11.14 -34.14 9.17
N ASP A 15 -10.82 -33.41 10.24
CA ASP A 15 -11.49 -32.16 10.57
C ASP A 15 -11.08 -31.08 9.53
N PRO A 16 -12.02 -30.51 8.75
CA PRO A 16 -11.73 -29.34 7.93
C PRO A 16 -11.41 -28.13 8.81
N ILE A 17 -10.71 -27.14 8.27
CA ILE A 17 -10.55 -25.82 8.92
C ILE A 17 -11.97 -25.26 9.18
N GLN A 18 -12.39 -25.26 10.45
CA GLN A 18 -13.77 -24.97 10.80
C GLN A 18 -14.15 -23.53 10.42
N GLN A 19 -15.22 -23.37 9.64
CA GLN A 19 -15.80 -22.07 9.39
C GLN A 19 -16.42 -21.51 10.69
N ILE A 20 -15.86 -20.42 11.20
CA ILE A 20 -16.46 -19.64 12.29
C ILE A 20 -17.68 -18.91 11.72
N GLY A 21 -18.85 -19.55 11.82
CA GLY A 21 -20.15 -18.98 11.50
C GLY A 21 -20.64 -18.04 12.60
N MET A 22 -20.09 -16.82 12.66
CA MET A 22 -20.47 -15.79 13.65
C MET A 22 -20.48 -14.36 13.08
N TRP A 23 -20.86 -14.16 11.82
CA TRP A 23 -20.79 -12.85 11.15
C TRP A 23 -22.08 -12.42 10.43
N GLY A 24 -23.24 -12.93 10.86
CA GLY A 24 -24.53 -12.72 10.20
C GLY A 24 -25.48 -11.68 10.82
N GLU A 25 -25.33 -11.31 12.11
CA GLU A 25 -26.46 -10.75 12.88
C GLU A 25 -26.33 -9.27 13.31
N SER A 26 -25.22 -8.57 13.03
CA SER A 26 -24.98 -7.20 13.53
C SER A 26 -25.15 -6.06 12.51
N PHE A 27 -25.67 -6.34 11.30
CA PHE A 27 -25.79 -5.34 10.22
C PHE A 27 -27.21 -5.25 9.65
N ASN A 28 -28.15 -4.76 10.47
CA ASN A 28 -29.48 -4.35 10.02
C ASN A 28 -29.80 -2.94 10.54
N ALA A 29 -29.53 -1.93 9.72
CA ALA A 29 -30.02 -0.57 9.89
C ALA A 29 -30.35 0.03 8.52
N ASN A 30 -31.63 0.32 8.28
CA ASN A 30 -32.11 0.98 7.07
C ASN A 30 -31.66 2.44 7.02
N SER A 31 -31.13 2.90 5.88
CA SER A 31 -31.18 4.32 5.51
C SER A 31 -31.08 4.51 4.00
N ASN A 32 -32.23 4.46 3.32
CA ASN A 32 -32.41 5.15 2.03
C ASN A 32 -32.21 6.65 2.24
N LEU A 33 -31.48 7.34 1.34
CA LEU A 33 -31.66 8.77 1.11
C LEU A 33 -31.26 9.17 -0.31
N HIS A 34 -31.92 10.22 -0.82
CA HIS A 34 -32.00 10.55 -2.24
C HIS A 34 -30.72 11.18 -2.83
N ALA A 35 -30.48 10.90 -4.11
CA ALA A 35 -29.57 11.68 -4.94
C ALA A 35 -30.03 13.15 -5.06
N SER A 36 -29.09 14.09 -5.08
CA SER A 36 -29.33 15.50 -5.40
C SER A 36 -28.25 16.01 -6.36
N VAL A 37 -28.69 16.45 -7.55
CA VAL A 37 -27.83 16.99 -8.61
C VAL A 37 -27.53 18.46 -8.32
N SER A 38 -26.27 18.87 -8.46
CA SER A 38 -25.85 20.27 -8.25
C SER A 38 -25.90 21.06 -9.56
N MET A 39 -26.57 22.22 -9.57
CA MET A 39 -26.59 23.15 -10.71
C MET A 39 -25.53 24.24 -10.55
N ILE A 40 -24.90 24.62 -11.65
CA ILE A 40 -23.95 25.72 -11.74
C ILE A 40 -24.73 27.03 -11.92
N ALA A 41 -24.40 28.06 -11.13
CA ALA A 41 -24.98 29.39 -11.25
C ALA A 41 -24.05 30.34 -12.03
N GLU A 42 -24.59 31.03 -13.04
CA GLU A 42 -23.93 32.12 -13.74
C GLU A 42 -24.18 33.46 -13.02
N MET A 43 -23.18 34.35 -13.00
CA MET A 43 -23.24 35.63 -12.29
C MET A 43 -23.57 36.78 -13.25
N ASP A 44 -24.58 37.56 -12.87
CA ASP A 44 -25.12 38.71 -13.62
C ASP A 44 -24.11 39.89 -13.71
N ASN A 45 -24.25 40.75 -14.73
CA ASN A 45 -23.44 41.97 -14.87
C ASN A 45 -24.18 43.09 -15.64
N LYS A 46 -25.11 43.73 -14.92
CA LYS A 46 -25.92 44.86 -15.38
C LYS A 46 -25.21 46.19 -15.14
N ILE A 47 -24.95 46.97 -16.19
CA ILE A 47 -24.40 48.34 -16.07
C ILE A 47 -25.39 49.37 -16.61
N SER A 48 -25.89 50.21 -15.70
CA SER A 48 -26.74 51.37 -15.98
C SER A 48 -25.94 52.52 -16.59
N LYS A 49 -26.53 53.28 -17.52
CA LYS A 49 -26.10 54.64 -17.87
C LYS A 49 -27.29 55.52 -18.23
N GLU A 50 -27.40 56.63 -17.54
CA GLU A 50 -28.36 57.71 -17.77
C GLU A 50 -27.67 59.05 -17.45
N SER A 51 -27.71 60.00 -18.37
CA SER A 51 -27.47 61.44 -18.13
C SER A 51 -27.67 62.26 -19.42
N GLU A 52 -28.47 63.32 -19.34
CA GLU A 52 -28.60 64.39 -20.34
C GLU A 52 -27.59 65.54 -20.08
N THR A 53 -27.62 66.75 -20.68
CA THR A 53 -28.51 67.43 -21.67
C THR A 53 -27.71 68.46 -22.49
N ALA A 54 -28.30 68.97 -23.58
CA ALA A 54 -27.99 70.25 -24.25
C ALA A 54 -26.64 70.32 -25.03
N SER A 55 -26.41 71.23 -26.00
CA SER A 55 -27.22 72.35 -26.53
C SER A 55 -26.98 72.54 -28.05
N HIS A 56 -27.80 73.38 -28.68
CA HIS A 56 -27.80 73.71 -30.11
C HIS A 56 -26.89 74.93 -30.40
N GLU A 57 -25.97 74.88 -31.37
CA GLU A 57 -25.33 76.10 -31.91
C GLU A 57 -24.80 75.95 -33.36
N MET A 58 -24.41 77.07 -33.98
CA MET A 58 -24.46 77.31 -35.43
C MET A 58 -23.26 76.81 -36.25
N LEU A 59 -23.52 76.60 -37.56
CA LEU A 59 -22.54 76.18 -38.56
C LEU A 59 -21.65 77.34 -39.05
N ALA A 60 -20.34 77.10 -39.09
CA ALA A 60 -19.37 77.81 -39.93
C ALA A 60 -18.66 76.79 -40.86
N PRO A 61 -18.32 77.15 -42.12
CA PRO A 61 -17.75 76.20 -43.09
C PRO A 61 -16.26 75.93 -42.81
N SER A 62 -15.98 74.99 -41.92
CA SER A 62 -14.63 74.48 -41.67
C SER A 62 -14.19 73.49 -42.76
N ASN A 63 -12.93 73.57 -43.21
CA ASN A 63 -12.32 72.65 -44.18
C ASN A 63 -12.33 71.20 -43.67
N LYS A 64 -13.35 70.43 -44.08
CA LYS A 64 -13.59 69.04 -43.59
C LYS A 64 -12.36 68.14 -43.74
N TYR A 65 -11.61 68.25 -44.85
CA TYR A 65 -10.43 67.43 -45.11
C TYR A 65 -9.28 67.67 -44.12
N GLU A 66 -9.03 68.93 -43.77
CA GLU A 66 -7.97 69.32 -42.85
C GLU A 66 -8.32 68.93 -41.41
N GLN A 67 -9.58 69.14 -41.01
CA GLN A 67 -10.10 68.76 -39.71
C GLN A 67 -10.16 67.23 -39.51
N GLU A 68 -10.36 66.45 -40.58
CA GLU A 68 -10.33 64.99 -40.52
C GLU A 68 -8.90 64.43 -40.50
N ALA A 69 -7.95 65.07 -41.18
CA ALA A 69 -6.53 64.73 -41.11
C ALA A 69 -5.98 64.92 -39.68
N THR A 70 -6.26 66.06 -39.03
CA THR A 70 -5.87 66.32 -37.63
C THR A 70 -6.49 65.29 -36.68
N LYS A 71 -7.79 64.99 -36.82
CA LYS A 71 -8.46 63.94 -36.01
C LYS A 71 -7.81 62.55 -36.17
N ARG A 72 -7.29 62.21 -37.36
CA ARG A 72 -6.55 60.96 -37.59
C ARG A 72 -5.17 60.99 -36.91
N ILE A 73 -4.45 62.11 -37.00
CA ILE A 73 -3.16 62.31 -36.32
C ILE A 73 -3.33 62.21 -34.80
N ASP A 74 -4.33 62.88 -34.20
CA ASP A 74 -4.63 62.82 -32.77
C ASP A 74 -4.99 61.40 -32.30
N LYS A 75 -5.64 60.61 -33.16
CA LYS A 75 -5.97 59.21 -32.88
C LYS A 75 -4.70 58.33 -32.90
N ILE A 76 -3.77 58.61 -33.80
CA ILE A 76 -2.46 57.93 -33.87
C ILE A 76 -1.60 58.30 -32.66
N GLN A 77 -1.51 59.59 -32.30
CA GLN A 77 -0.77 60.06 -31.12
C GLN A 77 -1.30 59.44 -29.82
N ARG A 78 -2.63 59.38 -29.62
CA ARG A 78 -3.25 58.71 -28.47
C ARG A 78 -2.94 57.21 -28.42
N ARG A 79 -2.97 56.51 -29.56
CA ARG A 79 -2.56 55.09 -29.64
C ARG A 79 -1.09 54.88 -29.29
N LEU A 80 -0.20 55.77 -29.75
CA LEU A 80 1.22 55.72 -29.41
C LEU A 80 1.47 55.99 -27.91
N ALA A 81 0.75 56.93 -27.30
CA ALA A 81 0.81 57.19 -25.86
C ALA A 81 0.35 55.96 -25.05
N GLN A 82 -0.81 55.38 -25.41
CA GLN A 82 -1.31 54.14 -24.79
C GLN A 82 -0.36 52.96 -24.96
N ASN A 83 0.27 52.81 -26.13
CA ASN A 83 1.26 51.75 -26.36
C ASN A 83 2.52 51.96 -25.51
N ARG A 84 3.03 53.19 -25.39
CA ARG A 84 4.14 53.55 -24.49
C ARG A 84 3.82 53.23 -23.02
N GLU A 85 2.61 53.52 -22.55
CA GLU A 85 2.18 53.17 -21.21
C GLU A 85 2.00 51.66 -21.01
N ALA A 86 1.38 50.96 -21.96
CA ALA A 86 1.23 49.51 -21.93
C ALA A 86 2.60 48.81 -21.91
N ALA A 87 3.57 49.30 -22.69
CA ALA A 87 4.94 48.82 -22.67
C ALA A 87 5.63 49.07 -21.32
N ARG A 88 5.45 50.25 -20.70
CA ARG A 88 5.95 50.53 -19.33
C ARG A 88 5.32 49.60 -18.30
N LYS A 89 3.99 49.44 -18.28
CA LYS A 89 3.26 48.55 -17.38
C LYS A 89 3.67 47.08 -17.56
N SER A 90 3.85 46.63 -18.81
CA SER A 90 4.36 45.29 -19.14
C SER A 90 5.79 45.07 -18.64
N ARG A 91 6.71 46.02 -18.89
CA ARG A 91 8.09 45.97 -18.35
C ARG A 91 8.11 45.92 -16.82
N LEU A 92 7.27 46.71 -16.14
CA LEU A 92 7.20 46.72 -14.68
C LEU A 92 6.69 45.38 -14.11
N ARG A 93 5.63 44.81 -14.71
CA ARG A 93 5.13 43.47 -14.34
C ARG A 93 6.19 42.38 -14.57
N LYS A 94 6.88 42.39 -15.71
CA LYS A 94 7.98 41.46 -15.99
C LYS A 94 9.14 41.62 -14.99
N LYS A 95 9.50 42.86 -14.63
CA LYS A 95 10.54 43.12 -13.62
C LYS A 95 10.15 42.57 -12.24
N ALA A 96 8.91 42.81 -11.80
CA ALA A 96 8.39 42.28 -10.54
C ALA A 96 8.36 40.74 -10.54
N TYR A 97 7.97 40.11 -11.65
CA TYR A 97 7.97 38.66 -11.79
C TYR A 97 9.39 38.06 -11.77
N VAL A 98 10.36 38.68 -12.46
CA VAL A 98 11.77 38.26 -12.39
C VAL A 98 12.31 38.38 -10.97
N GLN A 99 12.03 39.49 -10.27
CA GLN A 99 12.42 39.67 -8.87
C GLN A 99 11.76 38.63 -7.93
N GLN A 100 10.51 38.23 -8.21
CA GLN A 100 9.85 37.14 -7.49
C GLN A 100 10.54 35.78 -7.73
N LEU A 101 10.98 35.51 -8.97
CA LEU A 101 11.75 34.30 -9.32
C LEU A 101 13.16 34.30 -8.70
N GLU A 102 13.81 35.45 -8.61
CA GLU A 102 15.10 35.59 -7.90
C GLU A 102 14.94 35.32 -6.40
N ASN A 103 13.90 35.87 -5.78
CA ASN A 103 13.56 35.59 -4.38
C ASN A 103 13.19 34.12 -4.13
N SER A 104 12.41 33.49 -5.02
CA SER A 104 12.07 32.06 -4.87
C SER A 104 13.28 31.16 -5.07
N ARG A 105 14.18 31.49 -6.01
CA ARG A 105 15.46 30.80 -6.21
C ARG A 105 16.36 30.89 -4.97
N LEU A 106 16.49 32.07 -4.37
CA LEU A 106 17.28 32.25 -3.13
C LEU A 106 16.69 31.43 -1.98
N LYS A 107 15.35 31.44 -1.82
CA LYS A 107 14.68 30.62 -0.80
C LYS A 107 14.87 29.12 -1.05
N LEU A 108 14.89 28.67 -2.31
CA LEU A 108 15.13 27.27 -2.66
C LEU A 108 16.56 26.84 -2.33
N ILE A 109 17.56 27.69 -2.64
CA ILE A 109 18.97 27.45 -2.24
C ILE A 109 19.11 27.38 -0.72
N GLN A 110 18.41 28.24 0.03
CA GLN A 110 18.41 28.18 1.49
C GLN A 110 17.82 26.85 2.00
N LEU A 111 16.67 26.43 1.47
CA LEU A 111 16.04 25.15 1.85
C LEU A 111 16.91 23.94 1.47
N GLU A 112 17.63 23.98 0.35
CA GLU A 112 18.62 22.96 -0.01
C GLU A 112 19.79 22.91 0.99
N GLN A 113 20.29 24.07 1.44
CA GLN A 113 21.33 24.14 2.47
C GLN A 113 20.82 23.60 3.82
N GLU A 114 19.61 23.98 4.24
CA GLU A 114 18.96 23.47 5.45
C GLU A 114 18.74 21.94 5.37
N LEU A 115 18.33 21.40 4.22
CA LEU A 115 18.21 19.95 4.01
C LEU A 115 19.57 19.24 4.06
N VAL A 116 20.63 19.81 3.47
CA VAL A 116 21.99 19.25 3.57
C VAL A 116 22.50 19.30 5.00
N GLN A 117 22.22 20.37 5.75
CA GLN A 117 22.59 20.51 7.16
C GLN A 117 21.83 19.54 8.06
N MET A 118 20.51 19.39 7.90
CA MET A 118 19.73 18.36 8.59
C MET A 118 20.21 16.95 8.26
N LYS A 119 20.58 16.69 7.00
CA LYS A 119 21.15 15.41 6.59
C LYS A 119 22.51 15.14 7.25
N GLN A 120 23.37 16.15 7.37
CA GLN A 120 24.66 16.04 8.08
C GLN A 120 24.49 15.87 9.60
N GLN A 121 23.53 16.57 10.22
CA GLN A 121 23.18 16.36 11.62
C GLN A 121 22.59 14.97 11.87
N GLY A 122 21.77 14.45 10.96
CA GLY A 122 21.30 13.07 10.97
C GLY A 122 22.45 12.06 10.85
N VAL A 123 23.43 12.29 9.98
CA VAL A 123 24.61 11.43 9.82
C VAL A 123 25.49 11.37 11.09
N TYR A 124 25.55 12.45 11.89
CA TYR A 124 26.26 12.45 13.18
C TYR A 124 25.51 11.77 14.33
N MET A 125 24.23 11.39 14.15
CA MET A 125 23.41 10.74 15.19
C MET A 125 22.75 9.42 14.77
N GLY A 126 22.84 9.02 13.49
CA GLY A 126 22.31 7.75 13.00
C GLY A 126 22.64 7.49 11.53
N GLY A 127 23.65 6.66 11.27
CA GLY A 127 23.92 6.16 9.92
C GLY A 127 22.93 5.07 9.51
N GLY A 128 21.93 5.38 8.69
CA GLY A 128 21.00 4.36 8.16
C GLY A 128 19.72 4.89 7.51
N LEU A 129 19.80 5.22 6.21
CA LEU A 129 18.73 5.20 5.19
C LEU A 129 17.28 5.70 5.51
N VAL A 130 16.96 6.86 4.91
CA VAL A 130 15.74 7.17 4.11
C VAL A 130 14.35 6.88 4.70
N GLY A 131 13.69 7.94 5.18
CA GLY A 131 12.23 8.00 5.37
C GLY A 131 11.80 9.35 5.98
N GLY A 132 11.05 10.17 5.23
CA GLY A 132 10.77 11.57 5.59
C GLY A 132 10.00 11.72 6.91
N ASN A 133 10.50 12.58 7.80
CA ASN A 133 9.96 12.76 9.15
C ASN A 133 8.99 13.96 9.22
N LEU A 134 7.68 13.73 9.07
CA LEU A 134 6.69 14.66 9.63
C LEU A 134 6.55 14.42 11.14
N GLY A 135 6.41 15.51 11.89
CA GLY A 135 6.63 15.52 13.33
C GLY A 135 5.53 14.88 14.17
N PHE A 136 5.64 13.57 14.41
CA PHE A 136 5.16 12.94 15.66
C PHE A 136 6.23 11.97 16.17
N SER A 137 7.05 12.45 17.12
CA SER A 137 8.01 11.60 17.84
C SER A 137 7.29 10.84 18.96
N ALA A 138 6.66 9.72 18.60
CA ALA A 138 5.98 8.81 19.51
C ALA A 138 6.60 7.39 19.44
N PRO A 139 6.37 6.50 20.44
CA PRO A 139 7.10 5.23 20.58
C PRO A 139 6.92 4.21 19.45
N VAL A 140 5.96 4.43 18.53
CA VAL A 140 5.58 3.55 17.42
C VAL A 140 6.78 3.08 16.58
N LYS A 141 7.77 3.96 16.35
CA LYS A 141 8.98 3.62 15.58
C LYS A 141 9.84 2.54 16.25
N SER A 142 9.74 2.35 17.56
CA SER A 142 10.53 1.35 18.30
C SER A 142 10.13 -0.09 17.93
N GLY A 143 8.83 -0.36 17.78
CA GLY A 143 8.33 -1.70 17.43
C GLY A 143 8.70 -2.11 16.00
N ILE A 144 8.67 -1.14 15.07
CA ILE A 144 8.98 -1.38 13.65
C ILE A 144 10.49 -1.52 13.43
N ALA A 145 11.33 -0.66 14.01
CA ALA A 145 12.78 -0.81 13.91
C ALA A 145 13.30 -2.12 14.55
N ALA A 146 12.66 -2.57 15.64
CA ALA A 146 12.95 -3.87 16.24
C ALA A 146 12.55 -5.04 15.32
N PHE A 147 11.38 -4.95 14.66
CA PHE A 147 10.95 -5.93 13.68
C PHE A 147 11.87 -5.98 12.45
N GLU A 148 12.28 -4.84 11.90
CA GLU A 148 13.21 -4.76 10.76
C GLU A 148 14.55 -5.42 11.07
N THR A 149 15.10 -5.13 12.25
CA THR A 149 16.38 -5.70 12.71
C THR A 149 16.30 -7.22 12.87
N GLU A 150 15.25 -7.72 13.52
CA GLU A 150 15.08 -9.16 13.72
C GLU A 150 14.66 -9.89 12.44
N TYR A 151 13.92 -9.23 11.52
CA TYR A 151 13.61 -9.77 10.20
C TYR A 151 14.85 -9.89 9.30
N ALA A 152 15.79 -8.94 9.36
CA ALA A 152 17.08 -9.08 8.69
C ALA A 152 17.85 -10.31 9.23
N ARG A 153 17.91 -10.48 10.56
CA ARG A 153 18.50 -11.68 11.19
C ARG A 153 17.77 -12.97 10.80
N TRP A 154 16.44 -12.92 10.67
CA TRP A 154 15.61 -14.02 10.18
C TRP A 154 15.95 -14.39 8.73
N MET A 155 16.18 -13.41 7.87
CA MET A 155 16.57 -13.60 6.47
C MET A 155 17.94 -14.25 6.31
N ASP A 156 18.93 -13.84 7.11
CA ASP A 156 20.25 -14.48 7.16
C ASP A 156 20.16 -15.95 7.61
N LYS A 157 19.32 -16.23 8.61
CA LYS A 157 19.05 -17.58 9.10
C LYS A 157 18.30 -18.42 8.06
N GLN A 158 17.34 -17.83 7.33
CA GLN A 158 16.60 -18.48 6.24
C GLN A 158 17.54 -18.94 5.13
N SER A 159 18.45 -18.08 4.64
CA SER A 159 19.39 -18.47 3.57
C SER A 159 20.35 -19.59 4.02
N LYS A 160 20.81 -19.55 5.28
CA LYS A 160 21.59 -20.65 5.87
C LYS A 160 20.80 -21.96 5.95
N GLN A 161 19.52 -21.92 6.32
CA GLN A 161 18.64 -23.10 6.34
C GLN A 161 18.37 -23.66 4.95
N ILE A 162 18.14 -22.81 3.94
CA ILE A 162 18.00 -23.20 2.54
C ILE A 162 19.25 -23.94 2.06
N CYS A 163 20.44 -23.38 2.30
CA CYS A 163 21.70 -24.04 1.96
C CYS A 163 21.91 -25.36 2.71
N GLY A 164 21.53 -25.42 4.00
CA GLY A 164 21.57 -26.64 4.81
C GLY A 164 20.65 -27.75 4.27
N LEU A 165 19.38 -27.43 3.97
CA LEU A 165 18.42 -28.36 3.35
C LEU A 165 18.90 -28.86 2.00
N ARG A 166 19.46 -27.98 1.15
CA ARG A 166 20.00 -28.36 -0.16
C ARG A 166 21.19 -29.32 -0.03
N ALA A 167 22.13 -29.03 0.88
CA ALA A 167 23.27 -29.92 1.14
C ALA A 167 22.82 -31.28 1.72
N ALA A 168 21.89 -31.27 2.68
CA ALA A 168 21.31 -32.46 3.29
C ALA A 168 20.61 -33.39 2.29
N LEU A 169 19.80 -32.81 1.39
CA LEU A 169 19.11 -33.56 0.34
C LEU A 169 20.07 -34.14 -0.69
N ASN A 170 21.10 -33.38 -1.09
CA ASN A 170 22.12 -33.83 -2.04
C ASN A 170 23.07 -34.90 -1.46
N ALA A 171 23.32 -34.88 -0.15
CA ALA A 171 24.15 -35.86 0.55
C ALA A 171 23.36 -37.09 1.04
N GLU A 172 22.06 -37.16 0.74
CA GLU A 172 21.14 -38.24 1.13
C GLU A 172 21.22 -38.65 2.62
N ILE A 173 21.34 -37.66 3.51
CA ILE A 173 21.46 -37.89 4.98
C ILE A 173 20.28 -38.71 5.55
N SER A 174 20.42 -39.20 6.79
CA SER A 174 19.38 -40.00 7.44
C SER A 174 18.06 -39.24 7.59
N ASP A 175 16.93 -39.98 7.59
CA ASP A 175 15.61 -39.38 7.79
C ASP A 175 15.50 -38.67 9.15
N THR A 176 16.22 -39.16 10.17
CA THR A 176 16.29 -38.54 11.50
C THR A 176 17.01 -37.19 11.47
N ASP A 177 18.15 -37.09 10.80
CA ASP A 177 18.88 -35.81 10.66
C ASP A 177 18.08 -34.81 9.81
N LEU A 178 17.41 -35.32 8.77
CA LEU A 178 16.54 -34.51 7.92
C LEU A 178 15.29 -34.03 8.67
N GLN A 179 14.74 -34.83 9.58
CA GLN A 179 13.65 -34.43 10.46
C GLN A 179 14.04 -33.24 11.34
N MET A 180 15.23 -33.27 11.93
CA MET A 180 15.73 -32.14 12.72
C MET A 180 15.82 -30.84 11.91
N LEU A 181 16.19 -30.91 10.62
CA LEU A 181 16.21 -29.77 9.71
C LEU A 181 14.79 -29.27 9.36
N VAL A 182 13.85 -30.19 9.09
CA VAL A 182 12.45 -29.86 8.80
C VAL A 182 11.79 -29.18 10.01
N GLU A 183 11.92 -29.74 11.21
CA GLU A 183 11.40 -29.16 12.45
C GLU A 183 12.00 -27.77 12.71
N THR A 184 13.31 -27.61 12.46
CA THR A 184 14.02 -26.33 12.56
C THR A 184 13.50 -25.30 11.56
N GLY A 185 13.17 -25.70 10.33
CA GLY A 185 12.55 -24.83 9.32
C GLY A 185 11.11 -24.45 9.66
N MET A 186 10.29 -25.41 10.12
CA MET A 186 8.91 -25.17 10.56
C MET A 186 8.85 -24.20 11.75
N LYS A 187 9.74 -24.36 12.73
CA LYS A 187 9.89 -23.41 13.84
C LYS A 187 10.31 -22.02 13.35
N HIS A 188 11.18 -21.94 12.35
CA HIS A 188 11.66 -20.68 11.79
C HIS A 188 10.54 -19.87 11.11
N TYR A 189 9.63 -20.50 10.36
CA TYR A 189 8.42 -19.83 9.85
C TYR A 189 7.46 -19.41 10.99
N SER A 190 7.32 -20.22 12.03
CA SER A 190 6.52 -19.87 13.21
C SER A 190 7.09 -18.65 13.95
N GLU A 191 8.42 -18.50 14.00
CA GLU A 191 9.09 -17.29 14.50
C GLU A 191 8.72 -16.06 13.65
N LEU A 192 8.67 -16.16 12.31
CA LEU A 192 8.26 -15.05 11.42
C LEU A 192 6.84 -14.55 11.75
N PHE A 193 5.87 -15.46 11.86
CA PHE A 193 4.47 -15.10 12.16
C PHE A 193 4.32 -14.46 13.55
N ARG A 194 5.04 -14.95 14.56
CA ARG A 194 5.09 -14.33 15.90
C ARG A 194 5.64 -12.90 15.88
N MET A 195 6.70 -12.67 15.10
CA MET A 195 7.33 -11.35 14.97
C MET A 195 6.42 -10.39 14.22
N LYS A 196 5.79 -10.84 13.13
CA LYS A 196 4.76 -10.10 12.40
C LYS A 196 3.57 -9.72 13.28
N SER A 197 3.07 -10.63 14.11
CA SER A 197 1.98 -10.34 15.06
C SER A 197 2.35 -9.22 16.04
N THR A 198 3.61 -9.19 16.47
CA THR A 198 4.14 -8.13 17.35
C THR A 198 4.27 -6.79 16.61
N ALA A 199 4.77 -6.82 15.37
CA ALA A 199 4.87 -5.64 14.51
C ALA A 199 3.50 -5.06 14.15
N ALA A 200 2.50 -5.91 13.86
CA ALA A 200 1.15 -5.48 13.50
C ALA A 200 0.44 -4.74 14.65
N LYS A 201 0.72 -5.10 15.91
CA LYS A 201 0.26 -4.34 17.10
C LYS A 201 0.92 -2.97 17.24
N SER A 202 2.05 -2.74 16.56
CA SER A 202 2.76 -1.44 16.55
C SER A 202 2.33 -0.59 15.35
N ASP A 203 2.33 -1.18 14.16
CA ASP A 203 1.79 -0.60 12.93
C ASP A 203 1.30 -1.73 12.00
N VAL A 204 -0.03 -1.87 11.91
CA VAL A 204 -0.67 -2.87 11.05
C VAL A 204 -0.55 -2.52 9.57
N PHE A 205 -0.51 -1.23 9.22
CA PHE A 205 -0.40 -0.78 7.84
C PHE A 205 0.99 -1.05 7.28
N TYR A 206 2.05 -0.91 8.09
CA TYR A 206 3.41 -1.34 7.73
C TYR A 206 3.48 -2.84 7.40
N VAL A 207 2.87 -3.69 8.23
CA VAL A 207 2.87 -5.15 7.99
C VAL A 207 2.03 -5.51 6.76
N MET A 208 0.85 -4.91 6.59
CA MET A 208 -0.08 -5.19 5.48
C MET A 208 0.41 -4.70 4.12
N SER A 209 0.99 -3.50 4.06
CA SER A 209 1.59 -2.94 2.84
C SER A 209 2.81 -3.73 2.36
N GLY A 210 3.46 -4.48 3.26
CA GLY A 210 4.61 -5.28 2.92
C GLY A 210 5.89 -4.46 2.73
N MET A 211 5.96 -3.23 3.26
CA MET A 211 7.13 -2.34 3.17
C MET A 211 8.44 -2.98 3.67
N TRP A 212 8.35 -4.00 4.51
CA TRP A 212 9.45 -4.84 5.00
C TRP A 212 9.97 -5.88 3.99
N LYS A 213 9.36 -6.02 2.81
CA LYS A 213 9.79 -6.92 1.72
C LYS A 213 10.20 -6.16 0.46
N THR A 214 10.83 -6.87 -0.47
CA THR A 214 11.15 -6.32 -1.80
C THR A 214 9.89 -6.13 -2.66
N SER A 215 9.95 -5.25 -3.68
CA SER A 215 8.80 -4.92 -4.52
C SER A 215 8.21 -6.12 -5.26
N ALA A 216 9.04 -7.07 -5.68
CA ALA A 216 8.58 -8.31 -6.31
C ALA A 216 7.81 -9.22 -5.33
N GLU A 217 8.23 -9.29 -4.06
CA GLU A 217 7.50 -10.03 -3.02
C GLU A 217 6.21 -9.31 -2.59
N GLN A 218 6.21 -7.97 -2.57
CA GLN A 218 5.02 -7.16 -2.32
C GLN A 218 3.94 -7.42 -3.39
N PHE A 219 4.33 -7.56 -4.66
CA PHE A 219 3.40 -7.83 -5.77
C PHE A 219 2.60 -9.13 -5.60
N PHE A 220 3.19 -10.16 -5.00
CA PHE A 220 2.51 -11.44 -4.69
C PHE A 220 1.99 -11.52 -3.23
N SER A 221 1.85 -10.37 -2.56
CA SER A 221 1.38 -10.29 -1.17
C SER A 221 -0.15 -10.26 -1.07
N TRP A 222 -0.67 -10.97 -0.09
CA TRP A 222 -2.06 -11.02 0.33
C TRP A 222 -2.11 -10.90 1.86
N ILE A 223 -2.74 -9.88 2.42
CA ILE A 223 -2.83 -9.65 3.89
C ILE A 223 -1.47 -9.89 4.60
N GLY A 224 -0.48 -9.07 4.24
CA GLY A 224 0.85 -9.04 4.86
C GLY A 224 1.78 -10.23 4.59
N GLY A 225 1.47 -11.15 3.66
CA GLY A 225 2.33 -12.30 3.36
C GLY A 225 1.94 -13.01 2.07
N PHE A 226 2.54 -14.16 1.77
CA PHE A 226 2.15 -14.95 0.61
C PHE A 226 0.71 -15.49 0.74
N ARG A 227 0.04 -15.78 -0.37
CA ARG A 227 -1.26 -16.47 -0.38
C ARG A 227 -1.04 -17.99 -0.38
N PRO A 228 -1.46 -18.75 0.65
CA PRO A 228 -1.18 -20.19 0.75
C PRO A 228 -1.60 -21.03 -0.47
N SER A 229 -2.79 -20.81 -1.02
CA SER A 229 -3.30 -21.53 -2.19
C SER A 229 -2.43 -21.33 -3.44
N GLU A 230 -1.97 -20.10 -3.70
CA GLU A 230 -1.04 -19.77 -4.78
C GLU A 230 0.35 -20.36 -4.53
N LEU A 231 0.83 -20.30 -3.29
CA LEU A 231 2.09 -20.93 -2.91
C LEU A 231 2.06 -22.44 -3.16
N LEU A 232 0.97 -23.13 -2.81
CA LEU A 232 0.80 -24.56 -3.08
C LEU A 232 0.86 -24.88 -4.58
N LYS A 233 0.34 -24.01 -5.46
CA LYS A 233 0.48 -24.18 -6.93
C LYS A 233 1.95 -24.11 -7.39
N VAL A 234 2.77 -23.28 -6.74
CA VAL A 234 4.20 -23.12 -7.04
C VAL A 234 5.03 -24.27 -6.47
N LEU A 235 4.68 -24.77 -5.28
CA LEU A 235 5.41 -25.86 -4.62
C LEU A 235 5.09 -27.24 -5.18
N LEU A 236 3.85 -27.50 -5.58
CA LEU A 236 3.40 -28.83 -6.00
C LEU A 236 4.26 -29.45 -7.14
N PRO A 237 4.68 -28.70 -8.19
CA PRO A 237 5.57 -29.23 -9.23
C PRO A 237 7.04 -29.43 -8.80
N GLN A 238 7.42 -29.00 -7.59
CA GLN A 238 8.75 -29.17 -7.01
C GLN A 238 8.80 -30.36 -6.03
N LEU A 239 7.66 -31.01 -5.80
CA LEU A 239 7.54 -32.21 -4.99
C LEU A 239 7.56 -33.44 -5.89
N ASP A 240 8.76 -33.86 -6.29
CA ASP A 240 8.92 -35.11 -7.02
C ASP A 240 8.36 -36.29 -6.21
N SER A 241 7.77 -37.26 -6.93
CA SER A 241 7.31 -38.54 -6.38
C SER A 241 6.24 -38.46 -5.28
N LEU A 242 5.20 -37.64 -5.47
CA LEU A 242 3.96 -37.76 -4.69
C LEU A 242 3.16 -39.01 -5.09
N THR A 243 2.53 -39.67 -4.12
CA THR A 243 1.51 -40.70 -4.41
C THR A 243 0.19 -40.04 -4.86
N GLU A 244 -0.69 -40.80 -5.52
CA GLU A 244 -2.02 -40.29 -5.91
C GLU A 244 -2.83 -39.78 -4.71
N GLN A 245 -2.74 -40.47 -3.56
CA GLN A 245 -3.38 -40.05 -2.31
C GLN A 245 -2.80 -38.71 -1.82
N GLN A 246 -1.47 -38.57 -1.76
CA GLN A 246 -0.83 -37.32 -1.34
C GLN A 246 -1.17 -36.16 -2.29
N PHE A 247 -1.19 -36.41 -3.59
CA PHE A 247 -1.57 -35.41 -4.58
C PHE A 247 -3.01 -34.93 -4.40
N PHE A 248 -3.94 -35.87 -4.16
CA PHE A 248 -5.34 -35.57 -3.86
C PHE A 248 -5.49 -34.77 -2.55
N GLU A 249 -4.80 -35.18 -1.49
CA GLU A 249 -4.81 -34.47 -0.19
C GLU A 249 -4.23 -33.05 -0.28
N VAL A 250 -3.12 -32.83 -1.01
CA VAL A 250 -2.59 -31.47 -1.25
C VAL A 250 -3.55 -30.64 -2.12
N CYS A 251 -4.27 -31.25 -3.07
CA CYS A 251 -5.30 -30.55 -3.83
C CYS A 251 -6.49 -30.12 -2.96
N ASN A 252 -6.94 -30.97 -2.04
CA ASN A 252 -7.97 -30.64 -1.06
C ASN A 252 -7.49 -29.53 -0.10
N LEU A 253 -6.27 -29.64 0.43
CA LEU A 253 -5.66 -28.62 1.28
C LEU A 253 -5.63 -27.26 0.56
N LYS A 254 -5.24 -27.21 -0.72
CA LYS A 254 -5.26 -26.00 -1.55
C LYS A 254 -6.67 -25.42 -1.67
N GLN A 255 -7.69 -26.26 -1.86
CA GLN A 255 -9.08 -25.81 -1.93
C GLN A 255 -9.59 -25.25 -0.59
N SER A 256 -9.27 -25.90 0.54
CA SER A 256 -9.60 -25.39 1.87
C SER A 256 -8.89 -24.07 2.18
N CYS A 257 -7.62 -23.93 1.79
CA CYS A 257 -6.90 -22.66 1.89
C CYS A 257 -7.60 -21.56 1.07
N GLN A 258 -7.92 -21.84 -0.19
CA GLN A 258 -8.63 -20.89 -1.07
C GLN A 258 -9.95 -20.40 -0.43
N GLN A 259 -10.76 -21.29 0.13
CA GLN A 259 -12.01 -20.94 0.79
C GLN A 259 -11.80 -20.04 2.02
N ALA A 260 -10.83 -20.37 2.88
CA ALA A 260 -10.49 -19.56 4.05
C ALA A 260 -9.94 -18.18 3.66
N GLU A 261 -9.09 -18.12 2.62
CA GLU A 261 -8.54 -16.89 2.06
C GLU A 261 -9.63 -15.98 1.46
N ASP A 262 -10.59 -16.54 0.72
CA ASP A 262 -11.67 -15.77 0.10
C ASP A 262 -12.64 -15.23 1.15
N ALA A 263 -12.98 -16.02 2.17
CA ALA A 263 -13.78 -15.56 3.31
C ALA A 263 -13.06 -14.42 4.07
N LEU A 264 -11.76 -14.58 4.35
CA LEU A 264 -10.97 -13.55 5.04
C LEU A 264 -10.80 -12.28 4.19
N SER A 265 -10.68 -12.41 2.86
CA SER A 265 -10.61 -11.28 1.92
C SER A 265 -11.93 -10.50 1.88
N GLN A 266 -13.07 -11.18 1.85
CA GLN A 266 -14.39 -10.55 1.90
C GLN A 266 -14.63 -9.81 3.23
N GLY A 267 -14.22 -10.40 4.35
CA GLY A 267 -14.29 -9.74 5.66
C GLY A 267 -13.41 -8.48 5.73
N MET A 268 -12.19 -8.55 5.18
CA MET A 268 -11.26 -7.42 5.08
C MET A 268 -11.85 -6.28 4.24
N GLU A 269 -12.49 -6.58 3.10
CA GLU A 269 -13.06 -5.56 2.23
C GLU A 269 -14.24 -4.83 2.88
N LYS A 270 -15.14 -5.56 3.55
CA LYS A 270 -16.21 -4.96 4.36
C LYS A 270 -15.65 -4.08 5.49
N LEU A 271 -14.58 -4.51 6.15
CA LEU A 271 -13.93 -3.70 7.18
C LEU A 271 -13.35 -2.39 6.61
N ARG A 272 -12.73 -2.43 5.42
CA ARG A 272 -12.22 -1.23 4.73
C ARG A 272 -13.33 -0.28 4.33
N GLU A 273 -14.44 -0.79 3.82
CA GLU A 273 -15.64 -0.01 3.51
C GLU A 273 -16.17 0.72 4.77
N ILE A 274 -16.35 -0.02 5.88
CA ILE A 274 -16.77 0.55 7.17
C ILE A 274 -15.79 1.62 7.68
N VAL A 275 -14.47 1.40 7.57
CA VAL A 275 -13.46 2.39 7.95
C VAL A 275 -13.57 3.64 7.08
N SER A 276 -13.72 3.48 5.76
CA SER A 276 -13.83 4.60 4.81
C SER A 276 -15.05 5.48 5.14
N VAL A 277 -16.21 4.87 5.37
CA VAL A 277 -17.44 5.58 5.78
C VAL A 277 -17.25 6.28 7.12
N THR A 278 -16.72 5.59 8.14
CA THR A 278 -16.48 6.15 9.48
C THR A 278 -15.58 7.38 9.44
N VAL A 279 -14.55 7.38 8.57
CA VAL A 279 -13.62 8.51 8.40
C VAL A 279 -14.25 9.65 7.59
N ALA A 280 -15.09 9.36 6.61
CA ALA A 280 -15.81 10.38 5.82
C ALA A 280 -16.85 11.13 6.68
N ASP A 281 -17.66 10.40 7.46
CA ASP A 281 -18.63 10.97 8.41
C ASP A 281 -17.96 11.80 9.53
N GLY A 282 -16.66 11.58 9.74
CA GLY A 282 -15.82 12.33 10.69
C GLY A 282 -15.60 13.81 10.37
N GLN A 283 -15.95 14.27 9.17
CA GLN A 283 -15.64 15.64 8.71
C GLN A 283 -16.73 16.68 9.02
N LEU A 284 -17.84 16.29 9.66
CA LEU A 284 -19.10 17.06 9.65
C LEU A 284 -19.59 17.67 10.98
N GLY A 285 -18.81 17.67 12.08
CA GLY A 285 -19.24 18.41 13.28
C GLY A 285 -18.27 18.48 14.48
N GLU A 286 -18.21 19.65 15.12
CA GLU A 286 -17.33 20.01 16.25
C GLU A 286 -17.51 19.17 17.54
N GLY A 287 -18.54 18.31 17.63
CA GLY A 287 -18.84 17.51 18.83
C GLY A 287 -18.52 16.01 18.77
N SER A 288 -18.19 15.46 17.59
CA SER A 288 -18.19 14.00 17.37
C SER A 288 -16.79 13.34 17.28
N TYR A 289 -15.75 14.15 17.04
CA TYR A 289 -14.41 13.69 16.66
C TYR A 289 -13.80 12.63 17.60
N SER A 290 -13.94 12.78 18.92
CA SER A 290 -13.39 11.83 19.91
C SER A 290 -14.06 10.44 19.84
N SER A 291 -15.37 10.40 19.58
CA SER A 291 -16.11 9.15 19.41
C SER A 291 -15.68 8.44 18.11
N GLN A 292 -15.60 9.20 17.01
CA GLN A 292 -15.21 8.70 15.70
C GLN A 292 -13.77 8.18 15.66
N VAL A 293 -12.83 8.88 16.33
CA VAL A 293 -11.45 8.40 16.51
C VAL A 293 -11.41 7.10 17.30
N THR A 294 -12.25 6.93 18.32
CA THR A 294 -12.36 5.68 19.09
C THR A 294 -12.86 4.53 18.21
N THR A 295 -13.97 4.73 17.48
CA THR A 295 -14.50 3.73 16.54
C THR A 295 -13.50 3.39 15.43
N ALA A 296 -12.78 4.37 14.88
CA ALA A 296 -11.74 4.14 13.88
C ALA A 296 -10.58 3.31 14.46
N MET A 297 -10.18 3.57 15.70
CA MET A 297 -9.12 2.81 16.39
C MET A 297 -9.53 1.35 16.63
N GLU A 298 -10.78 1.08 17.03
CA GLU A 298 -11.33 -0.29 17.12
C GLU A 298 -11.26 -1.02 15.76
N LYS A 299 -11.53 -0.32 14.65
CA LYS A 299 -11.42 -0.94 13.31
C LYS A 299 -9.95 -1.17 12.91
N VAL A 300 -9.01 -0.33 13.34
CA VAL A 300 -7.58 -0.55 13.15
C VAL A 300 -7.10 -1.75 13.98
N GLU A 301 -7.60 -1.95 15.20
CA GLU A 301 -7.32 -3.16 15.98
C GLU A 301 -7.90 -4.42 15.31
N ALA A 302 -9.08 -4.33 14.70
CA ALA A 302 -9.63 -5.42 13.90
C ALA A 302 -8.70 -5.83 12.74
N LEU A 303 -8.01 -4.89 12.07
CA LEU A 303 -7.01 -5.22 11.03
C LEU A 303 -5.87 -6.11 11.58
N VAL A 304 -5.46 -5.91 12.84
CA VAL A 304 -4.43 -6.75 13.49
C VAL A 304 -4.92 -8.20 13.60
N SER A 305 -6.21 -8.39 13.92
CA SER A 305 -6.84 -9.71 13.91
C SER A 305 -6.80 -10.37 12.53
N PHE A 306 -7.12 -9.63 11.46
CA PHE A 306 -7.03 -10.15 10.09
C PHE A 306 -5.61 -10.57 9.68
N VAL A 307 -4.58 -9.80 10.06
CA VAL A 307 -3.17 -10.18 9.80
C VAL A 307 -2.80 -11.46 10.55
N ASN A 308 -3.20 -11.59 11.82
CA ASN A 308 -2.96 -12.79 12.61
C ASN A 308 -3.71 -14.01 12.06
N GLN A 309 -4.95 -13.84 11.60
CA GLN A 309 -5.73 -14.92 10.95
C GLN A 309 -5.08 -15.36 9.63
N ALA A 310 -4.61 -14.44 8.80
CA ALA A 310 -3.91 -14.77 7.56
C ALA A 310 -2.60 -15.53 7.83
N ASP A 311 -1.85 -15.16 8.87
CA ASP A 311 -0.66 -15.89 9.30
C ASP A 311 -0.97 -17.24 9.96
N HIS A 312 -2.10 -17.37 10.66
CA HIS A 312 -2.58 -18.67 11.15
C HIS A 312 -2.89 -19.63 10.00
N ILE A 313 -3.61 -19.18 8.95
CA ILE A 313 -3.86 -20.00 7.76
C ILE A 313 -2.51 -20.45 7.15
N ARG A 314 -1.54 -19.55 6.98
CA ARG A 314 -0.19 -19.91 6.48
C ARG A 314 0.48 -20.98 7.33
N GLN A 315 0.45 -20.81 8.65
CA GLN A 315 1.06 -21.76 9.58
C GLN A 315 0.38 -23.13 9.51
N GLU A 316 -0.96 -23.17 9.50
CA GLU A 316 -1.72 -24.40 9.32
C GLU A 316 -1.44 -25.07 7.98
N THR A 317 -1.39 -24.32 6.86
CA THR A 317 -1.05 -24.88 5.55
C THR A 317 0.30 -25.60 5.58
N LEU A 318 1.34 -24.97 6.16
CA LEU A 318 2.65 -25.60 6.29
C LEU A 318 2.59 -26.85 7.18
N GLN A 319 1.83 -26.82 8.28
CA GLN A 319 1.67 -27.97 9.17
C GLN A 319 0.93 -29.13 8.50
N GLN A 320 -0.24 -28.90 7.89
CA GLN A 320 -0.99 -29.95 7.20
C GLN A 320 -0.19 -30.53 6.03
N MET A 321 0.52 -29.68 5.28
CA MET A 321 1.42 -30.14 4.22
C MET A 321 2.54 -31.03 4.76
N SER A 322 3.12 -30.72 5.93
CA SER A 322 4.10 -31.59 6.58
C SER A 322 3.54 -32.92 7.13
N ARG A 323 2.22 -33.02 7.31
CA ARG A 323 1.52 -34.26 7.73
C ARG A 323 1.17 -35.17 6.55
N ILE A 324 0.82 -34.58 5.41
CA ILE A 324 0.52 -35.30 4.15
C ILE A 324 1.82 -35.87 3.53
N LEU A 325 2.92 -35.13 3.66
CA LEU A 325 4.20 -35.45 3.01
C LEU A 325 5.13 -36.30 3.89
N THR A 326 5.93 -37.15 3.25
CA THR A 326 7.09 -37.80 3.90
C THR A 326 8.15 -36.76 4.25
N ILE A 327 9.04 -37.06 5.21
CA ILE A 327 10.04 -36.08 5.67
C ILE A 327 10.96 -35.59 4.54
N ARG A 328 11.29 -36.45 3.57
CA ARG A 328 12.07 -36.12 2.36
C ARG A 328 11.30 -35.24 1.36
N GLN A 329 9.98 -35.36 1.27
CA GLN A 329 9.12 -34.47 0.48
C GLN A 329 8.93 -33.13 1.23
N THR A 330 8.72 -33.12 2.54
CA THR A 330 8.61 -31.89 3.35
C THR A 330 9.90 -31.07 3.29
N ALA A 331 11.06 -31.70 3.37
CA ALA A 331 12.36 -31.04 3.20
C ALA A 331 12.52 -30.40 1.81
N ARG A 332 12.10 -31.09 0.74
CA ARG A 332 12.04 -30.51 -0.63
C ARG A 332 11.07 -29.34 -0.72
N GLY A 333 9.90 -29.45 -0.10
CA GLY A 333 8.91 -28.38 -0.04
C GLY A 333 9.43 -27.12 0.66
N LEU A 334 10.11 -27.26 1.80
CA LEU A 334 10.74 -26.14 2.52
C LEU A 334 11.91 -25.54 1.74
N LEU A 335 12.71 -26.36 1.03
CA LEU A 335 13.76 -25.88 0.13
C LEU A 335 13.15 -25.06 -1.03
N ALA A 336 12.17 -25.62 -1.75
CA ALA A 336 11.49 -24.96 -2.86
C ALA A 336 10.79 -23.65 -2.42
N LEU A 337 10.19 -23.64 -1.24
CA LEU A 337 9.60 -22.46 -0.60
C LEU A 337 10.64 -21.35 -0.38
N GLY A 338 11.79 -21.70 0.17
CA GLY A 338 12.88 -20.77 0.38
C GLY A 338 13.44 -20.22 -0.92
N GLU A 339 13.72 -21.09 -1.89
CA GLU A 339 14.23 -20.70 -3.20
C GLU A 339 13.25 -19.85 -4.00
N TYR A 340 11.94 -20.06 -3.86
CA TYR A 340 10.92 -19.21 -4.48
C TYR A 340 11.03 -17.75 -4.00
N PHE A 341 11.14 -17.51 -2.69
CA PHE A 341 11.35 -16.15 -2.17
C PHE A 341 12.76 -15.60 -2.42
N GLU A 342 13.79 -16.44 -2.55
CA GLU A 342 15.10 -16.00 -3.05
C GLU A 342 15.02 -15.52 -4.51
N ARG A 343 14.30 -16.23 -5.39
CA ARG A 343 14.07 -15.83 -6.79
C ARG A 343 13.29 -14.53 -6.91
N LEU A 344 12.24 -14.32 -6.09
CA LEU A 344 11.50 -13.05 -6.05
C LEU A 344 12.40 -11.88 -5.63
N ARG A 345 13.21 -12.05 -4.58
CA ARG A 345 14.15 -11.01 -4.13
C ARG A 345 15.21 -10.71 -5.17
N ALA A 346 15.77 -11.72 -5.83
CA ALA A 346 16.72 -11.56 -6.93
C ALA A 346 16.11 -10.79 -8.11
N LEU A 347 14.86 -11.09 -8.50
CA LEU A 347 14.13 -10.34 -9.53
C LEU A 347 14.00 -8.86 -9.18
N SER A 348 13.67 -8.54 -7.92
CA SER A 348 13.59 -7.14 -7.47
C SER A 348 14.94 -6.42 -7.51
N SER A 349 16.05 -7.13 -7.23
CA SER A 349 17.40 -6.59 -7.33
C SER A 349 17.80 -6.31 -8.78
N LEU A 350 17.53 -7.24 -9.69
CA LEU A 350 17.80 -7.10 -11.12
C LEU A 350 17.02 -5.93 -11.73
N TRP A 351 15.75 -5.76 -11.37
CA TRP A 351 14.95 -4.62 -11.82
C TRP A 351 15.53 -3.28 -11.34
N ALA A 352 15.99 -3.23 -10.08
CA ALA A 352 16.60 -2.04 -9.51
C ALA A 352 17.96 -1.67 -10.14
N THR A 353 18.69 -2.63 -10.72
CA THR A 353 19.89 -2.36 -11.51
C THR A 353 19.57 -1.93 -12.93
N CYS A 354 18.66 -2.61 -13.65
CA CYS A 354 18.29 -2.24 -15.02
C CYS A 354 17.67 -0.83 -15.10
N ALA A 355 16.88 -0.43 -14.10
CA ALA A 355 16.28 0.91 -14.05
C ALA A 355 17.29 2.06 -13.78
N ARG A 356 18.58 1.75 -13.59
CA ARG A 356 19.65 2.74 -13.33
C ARG A 356 20.63 2.91 -14.49
N GLU A 357 20.54 2.11 -15.54
CA GLU A 357 21.30 2.35 -16.77
C GLU A 357 20.54 3.36 -17.65
N PRO A 358 21.08 4.57 -17.88
CA PRO A 358 20.49 5.50 -18.84
C PRO A 358 20.71 4.99 -20.27
N ALA A 359 19.68 5.14 -21.11
CA ALA A 359 19.72 4.85 -22.54
C ALA A 359 20.45 5.94 -23.35
#